data_AF-A0A369GHQ0-F1
#
_entry.id   AF-A0A369GHQ0-F1
#
_cell.length_a   1.000
_cell.length_b   1.000
_cell.length_c   1.000
_cell.angle_alpha   90.00
_cell.angle_beta   90.00
_cell.angle_gamma   90.00
#
_symmetry.space_group_name_H-M   'P 1'
#
loop_
_entity.id
_entity.type
_entity.pdbx_description
1 polymer ?
#
loop_
_entity_poly.entity_id
_entity_poly.type
_entity_poly.pdbx_seq_one_letter_code
_entity_poly.pdbx_strand_id
1 'polypeptide(L)'
;MRRISLLAFFLHLLSSGDFSDAQSTAPRILKTSKITYSCGELIHPWGLHFSILTTCLGDWRKKKRSLNRLCTPTVAAEIMASVLPSGFHAMLWRQYRLDNVSVIDEIARSLQTVDYSVSLRRAIWLKQMTKQGRTVCWPDRPDFTPDDFQEFGGTLAALLVQPVASVNDTGIRRRYQNFPPGFLARNRVHYIYKATYDFNAVWSMHENWRHYGIIGLPSYASLQTMRDEFDTWGGRVGRLLMAAMRAEYECDYHRGCVYDPRMGLAYQPWDYKALLDLWLYCLSNITPLAFTFGDVQKPPNTLWISL
;
A
#
# COMPACT_ATOMS: atom_id res chain seq x y z
N MET A 1 -36.95 -17.37 20.56
CA MET A 1 -36.57 -16.09 21.23
C MET A 1 -35.72 -15.27 20.27
N ARG A 2 -36.24 -14.13 19.80
CA ARG A 2 -35.56 -13.21 18.87
C ARG A 2 -34.57 -12.36 19.66
N ARG A 3 -33.27 -12.47 19.36
CA ARG A 3 -32.26 -11.50 19.80
C ARG A 3 -32.20 -10.37 18.78
N ILE A 4 -32.85 -9.27 19.11
CA ILE A 4 -32.72 -7.99 18.39
C ILE A 4 -31.34 -7.42 18.74
N SER A 5 -30.58 -7.05 17.72
CA SER A 5 -29.21 -6.54 17.82
C SER A 5 -29.20 -5.16 18.51
N LEU A 6 -28.83 -5.14 19.79
CA LEU A 6 -28.64 -3.94 20.62
C LEU A 6 -27.41 -3.10 20.22
N LEU A 7 -26.63 -3.55 19.24
CA LEU A 7 -25.38 -2.90 18.81
C LEU A 7 -25.61 -1.52 18.16
N ALA A 8 -26.76 -1.31 17.51
CA ALA A 8 -27.07 -0.05 16.82
C ALA A 8 -27.40 1.11 17.78
N PHE A 9 -27.81 0.82 19.02
CA PHE A 9 -28.25 1.86 19.97
C PHE A 9 -27.10 2.39 20.85
N PHE A 10 -26.05 1.59 21.09
CA PHE A 10 -24.90 2.01 21.90
C PHE A 10 -23.90 2.91 21.16
N LEU A 11 -23.94 2.94 19.82
CA LEU A 11 -23.02 3.75 19.01
C LEU A 11 -23.33 5.26 19.03
N HIS A 12 -24.51 5.69 19.51
CA HIS A 12 -24.90 7.10 19.55
C HIS A 12 -24.59 7.84 20.87
N LEU A 13 -24.06 7.17 21.90
CA LEU A 13 -23.91 7.75 23.24
C LEU A 13 -22.48 8.05 23.70
N LEU A 14 -21.47 7.90 22.85
CA LEU A 14 -20.08 8.25 23.21
C LEU A 14 -19.79 9.73 22.93
N SER A 15 -20.28 10.58 23.83
CA SER A 15 -19.98 12.00 23.94
C SER A 15 -18.66 12.25 24.68
N SER A 16 -17.74 12.95 24.01
CA SER A 16 -16.83 13.98 24.55
C SER A 16 -16.30 13.80 25.99
N GLY A 17 -15.13 13.17 26.11
CA GLY A 17 -14.26 13.26 27.28
C GLY A 17 -12.88 13.77 26.87
N ASP A 18 -12.37 14.73 27.65
CA ASP A 18 -11.15 15.52 27.53
C ASP A 18 -9.94 14.92 26.78
N PHE A 19 -9.53 15.58 25.70
CA PHE A 19 -8.27 15.38 24.99
C PHE A 19 -7.37 16.60 25.14
N SER A 20 -6.68 16.70 26.27
CA SER A 20 -5.51 17.57 26.42
C SER A 20 -4.35 16.73 26.90
N ASP A 21 -3.59 16.16 25.97
CA ASP A 21 -2.12 16.21 25.99
C ASP A 21 -1.49 15.53 24.76
N ALA A 22 -0.39 16.15 24.32
CA ALA A 22 0.45 15.87 23.15
C ALA A 22 -0.14 16.29 21.78
N GLN A 23 0.35 17.43 21.27
CA GLN A 23 0.34 17.75 19.84
C GLN A 23 1.20 16.73 19.07
N SER A 24 0.69 15.52 18.88
CA SER A 24 1.12 14.67 17.80
C SER A 24 0.69 15.39 16.53
N THR A 25 1.62 15.98 15.78
CA THR A 25 1.32 16.44 14.41
C THR A 25 0.63 15.28 13.71
N ALA A 26 -0.66 15.45 13.44
CA ALA A 26 -1.49 14.44 12.80
C ALA A 26 -0.73 13.91 11.58
N PRO A 27 -0.61 12.57 11.41
CA PRO A 27 0.10 12.00 10.26
C PRO A 27 -0.39 12.65 8.98
N ARG A 28 0.53 12.94 8.05
CA ARG A 28 0.30 13.70 6.81
C ARG A 28 -0.98 13.29 6.07
N ILE A 29 -1.32 12.01 6.16
CA ILE A 29 -2.52 11.33 5.63
C ILE A 29 -3.83 12.01 6.06
N LEU A 30 -3.88 12.55 7.28
CA LEU A 30 -5.07 13.19 7.84
C LEU A 30 -5.35 14.58 7.24
N LYS A 31 -4.39 15.17 6.51
CA LYS A 31 -4.49 16.52 5.95
C LYS A 31 -4.80 16.56 4.44
N THR A 32 -4.65 15.46 3.73
CA THR A 32 -4.89 15.42 2.26
C THR A 32 -6.39 15.24 1.98
N SER A 33 -6.96 16.05 1.08
CA SER A 33 -8.40 16.02 0.76
C SER A 33 -8.76 15.09 -0.40
N LYS A 34 -7.93 15.05 -1.45
CA LYS A 34 -8.08 14.16 -2.62
C LYS A 34 -6.72 13.93 -3.29
N ILE A 35 -6.44 12.70 -3.70
CA ILE A 35 -5.24 12.36 -4.48
C ILE A 35 -5.51 12.60 -5.96
N THR A 36 -4.74 13.48 -6.57
CA THR A 36 -4.63 13.63 -8.02
C THR A 36 -3.46 12.80 -8.55
N TYR A 37 -3.47 12.52 -9.85
CA TYR A 37 -2.47 11.67 -10.49
C TYR A 37 -1.86 12.38 -11.70
N SER A 38 -0.54 12.31 -11.78
CA SER A 38 0.22 12.63 -12.99
C SER A 38 0.60 11.35 -13.71
N CYS A 39 0.81 11.44 -15.02
CA CYS A 39 1.20 10.31 -15.86
C CYS A 39 2.35 10.70 -16.78
N GLY A 40 3.13 9.71 -17.19
CA GLY A 40 4.23 9.87 -18.12
C GLY A 40 4.65 8.54 -18.71
N GLU A 41 5.26 8.59 -19.88
CA GLU A 41 5.80 7.39 -20.54
C GLU A 41 7.13 6.98 -19.90
N LEU A 42 7.30 5.68 -19.71
CA LEU A 42 8.58 5.11 -19.31
C LEU A 42 9.60 5.32 -20.44
N ILE A 43 10.80 5.76 -20.07
CA ILE A 43 11.85 6.11 -21.03
C ILE A 43 12.62 4.84 -21.38
N HIS A 44 12.70 4.50 -22.66
CA HIS A 44 13.56 3.41 -23.10
C HIS A 44 15.03 3.89 -23.18
N PRO A 45 15.95 3.29 -22.40
CA PRO A 45 17.35 3.67 -22.45
C PRO A 45 17.97 3.15 -23.74
N TRP A 46 18.77 3.98 -24.41
CA TRP A 46 19.45 3.61 -25.65
C TRP A 46 20.50 2.51 -25.42
N GLY A 47 20.70 1.62 -26.39
CA GLY A 47 21.80 0.65 -26.36
C GLY A 47 21.60 -0.57 -25.44
N LEU A 48 22.68 -1.02 -24.77
CA LEU A 48 22.75 -2.31 -24.09
C LEU A 48 22.39 -2.28 -22.59
N HIS A 49 21.92 -1.15 -22.05
CA HIS A 49 21.67 -0.97 -20.61
C HIS A 49 20.81 -2.10 -20.01
N PHE A 50 19.70 -2.46 -20.63
CA PHE A 50 18.86 -3.54 -20.11
C PHE A 50 19.48 -4.93 -20.26
N SER A 51 20.35 -5.14 -21.25
CA SER A 51 21.13 -6.38 -21.35
C SER A 51 22.08 -6.48 -20.16
N ILE A 52 22.82 -5.39 -19.88
CA ILE A 52 23.71 -5.26 -18.72
C ILE A 52 22.94 -5.51 -17.43
N LEU A 53 21.81 -4.82 -17.21
CA LEU A 53 20.97 -4.99 -16.03
C LEU A 53 20.56 -6.45 -15.81
N THR A 54 20.00 -7.10 -16.83
CA THR A 54 19.54 -8.48 -16.70
C THR A 54 20.68 -9.48 -16.51
N THR A 55 21.84 -9.26 -17.14
CA THR A 55 23.04 -10.09 -16.98
C THR A 55 23.66 -9.92 -15.60
N CYS A 56 23.82 -8.67 -15.14
CA CYS A 56 24.37 -8.37 -13.82
C CYS A 56 23.52 -8.99 -12.72
N LEU A 57 22.21 -8.82 -12.81
CA LEU A 57 21.27 -9.50 -11.94
C LEU A 57 21.47 -11.03 -12.07
N GLY A 58 21.45 -11.58 -13.29
CA GLY A 58 21.64 -13.01 -13.55
C GLY A 58 22.89 -13.62 -12.90
N ASP A 59 24.00 -12.87 -12.87
CA ASP A 59 25.26 -13.28 -12.28
C ASP A 59 25.27 -13.21 -10.75
N TRP A 60 24.60 -12.22 -10.15
CA TRP A 60 24.40 -12.15 -8.69
C TRP A 60 23.70 -13.41 -8.17
N ARG A 61 22.68 -13.91 -8.89
CA ARG A 61 21.98 -15.17 -8.56
C ARG A 61 22.95 -16.34 -8.41
N LYS A 62 23.92 -16.43 -9.31
CA LYS A 62 24.86 -17.56 -9.40
C LYS A 62 26.03 -17.41 -8.44
N LYS A 63 26.06 -16.34 -7.61
CA LYS A 63 27.21 -15.97 -6.75
C LYS A 63 28.55 -16.01 -7.51
N LYS A 64 28.52 -15.79 -8.82
CA LYS A 64 29.73 -15.87 -9.64
C LYS A 64 30.61 -14.66 -9.32
N ARG A 65 31.75 -14.93 -8.69
CA ARG A 65 32.77 -13.91 -8.34
C ARG A 65 33.41 -13.27 -9.57
N SER A 66 33.21 -13.79 -10.79
CA SER A 66 33.65 -13.16 -12.04
C SER A 66 32.71 -12.01 -12.42
N LEU A 67 32.56 -11.02 -11.55
CA LEU A 67 31.82 -9.83 -11.88
C LEU A 67 32.67 -9.02 -12.85
N ASN A 68 32.15 -8.81 -14.07
CA ASN A 68 32.44 -7.61 -14.81
C ASN A 68 32.38 -6.45 -13.80
N ARG A 69 33.46 -5.67 -13.63
CA ARG A 69 33.56 -4.58 -12.63
C ARG A 69 32.37 -3.60 -12.67
N LEU A 70 31.61 -3.63 -13.76
CA LEU A 70 30.43 -2.83 -14.06
C LEU A 70 29.13 -3.32 -13.39
N CYS A 71 29.08 -4.53 -12.81
CA CYS A 71 27.84 -5.10 -12.24
C CYS A 71 27.67 -4.79 -10.74
N THR A 72 27.54 -3.51 -10.40
CA THR A 72 27.26 -3.06 -9.02
C THR A 72 25.78 -2.73 -8.83
N PRO A 73 25.26 -2.77 -7.57
CA PRO A 73 23.91 -2.31 -7.27
C PRO A 73 23.62 -0.88 -7.70
N THR A 74 24.61 0.00 -7.62
CA THR A 74 24.50 1.38 -8.09
C THR A 74 24.25 1.45 -9.59
N VAL A 75 25.02 0.73 -10.42
CA VAL A 75 24.81 0.73 -11.89
C VAL A 75 23.44 0.15 -12.26
N ALA A 76 23.01 -0.91 -11.58
CA ALA A 76 21.68 -1.47 -11.78
C ALA A 76 20.57 -0.46 -11.41
N ALA A 77 20.76 0.24 -10.28
CA ALA A 77 19.84 1.26 -9.80
C ALA A 77 19.78 2.48 -10.72
N GLU A 78 20.91 2.95 -11.25
CA GLU A 78 21.00 4.02 -12.25
C GLU A 78 20.14 3.70 -13.47
N ILE A 79 20.26 2.49 -14.02
CA ILE A 79 19.46 2.05 -15.16
C ILE A 79 17.97 1.99 -14.79
N MET A 80 17.63 1.47 -13.62
CA MET A 80 16.23 1.40 -13.17
C MET A 80 15.63 2.79 -12.90
N ALA A 81 16.42 3.74 -12.41
CA ALA A 81 16.00 5.12 -12.14
C ALA A 81 15.86 5.93 -13.43
N SER A 82 16.76 5.73 -14.40
CA SER A 82 16.81 6.52 -15.64
C SER A 82 15.60 6.27 -16.56
N VAL A 83 14.92 5.13 -16.39
CA VAL A 83 13.74 4.79 -17.19
C VAL A 83 12.44 5.35 -16.62
N LEU A 84 12.47 5.94 -15.43
CA LEU A 84 11.30 6.55 -14.81
C LEU A 84 11.05 7.95 -15.39
N PRO A 85 9.78 8.38 -15.52
CA PRO A 85 9.46 9.68 -16.12
C PRO A 85 10.01 10.84 -15.29
N SER A 86 10.43 11.94 -15.92
CA SER A 86 10.95 13.12 -15.22
C SER A 86 9.95 13.72 -14.22
N GLY A 87 8.66 13.74 -14.56
CA GLY A 87 7.60 14.17 -13.65
C GLY A 87 7.48 13.31 -12.39
N PHE A 88 7.87 12.03 -12.46
CA PHE A 88 7.90 11.14 -11.31
C PHE A 88 9.03 11.52 -10.36
N HIS A 89 10.24 11.75 -10.90
CA HIS A 89 11.39 12.26 -10.13
C HIS A 89 11.07 13.61 -9.46
N ALA A 90 10.41 14.52 -10.17
CA ALA A 90 9.96 15.79 -9.60
C ALA A 90 8.98 15.60 -8.43
N MET A 91 8.09 14.60 -8.50
CA MET A 91 7.19 14.25 -7.40
C MET A 91 7.97 13.68 -6.21
N LEU A 92 8.91 12.77 -6.42
CA LEU A 92 9.75 12.21 -5.35
C LEU A 92 10.54 13.32 -4.62
N TRP A 93 11.13 14.25 -5.37
CA TRP A 93 11.82 15.41 -4.79
C TRP A 93 10.86 16.28 -3.96
N ARG A 94 9.71 16.66 -4.53
CA ARG A 94 8.76 17.56 -3.87
C ARG A 94 8.15 16.95 -2.61
N GLN A 95 7.81 15.65 -2.65
CA GLN A 95 7.04 15.01 -1.58
C GLN A 95 7.90 14.28 -0.56
N TYR A 96 9.06 13.75 -0.95
CA TYR A 96 9.93 12.94 -0.10
C TYR A 96 11.34 13.50 0.05
N ARG A 97 11.69 14.61 -0.63
CA ARG A 97 13.03 15.21 -0.62
C ARG A 97 14.12 14.27 -1.16
N LEU A 98 13.73 13.36 -2.06
CA LEU A 98 14.66 12.47 -2.75
C LEU A 98 15.07 13.10 -4.08
N ASP A 99 16.32 13.54 -4.17
CA ASP A 99 16.93 13.94 -5.44
C ASP A 99 17.34 12.70 -6.27
N ASN A 100 17.84 12.91 -7.49
CA ASN A 100 18.18 11.79 -8.38
C ASN A 100 19.21 10.84 -7.76
N VAL A 101 20.20 11.37 -7.03
CA VAL A 101 21.24 10.57 -6.37
C VAL A 101 20.61 9.74 -5.26
N SER A 102 19.77 10.34 -4.42
CA SER A 102 19.06 9.66 -3.34
C SER A 102 18.14 8.57 -3.88
N VAL A 103 17.45 8.80 -5.00
CA VAL A 103 16.61 7.77 -5.65
C VAL A 103 17.45 6.57 -6.11
N ILE A 104 18.62 6.81 -6.70
CA ILE A 104 19.55 5.75 -7.10
C ILE A 104 20.03 4.98 -5.86
N ASP A 105 20.43 5.67 -4.80
CA ASP A 105 20.90 5.04 -3.56
C ASP A 105 19.81 4.20 -2.89
N GLU A 106 18.57 4.68 -2.85
CA GLU A 106 17.42 3.94 -2.32
C GLU A 106 17.12 2.68 -3.15
N ILE A 107 17.17 2.76 -4.49
CA ILE A 107 17.00 1.58 -5.36
C ILE A 107 18.18 0.61 -5.15
N ALA A 108 19.41 1.10 -5.08
CA ALA A 108 20.60 0.27 -4.88
C ALA A 108 20.54 -0.47 -3.53
N ARG A 109 20.08 0.19 -2.47
CA ARG A 109 19.84 -0.44 -1.16
C ARG A 109 18.74 -1.48 -1.23
N SER A 110 17.61 -1.16 -1.88
CA SER A 110 16.51 -2.10 -2.13
C SER A 110 16.99 -3.39 -2.83
N LEU A 111 17.86 -3.26 -3.84
CA LEU A 111 18.44 -4.40 -4.57
C LEU A 111 19.29 -5.32 -3.68
N GLN A 112 19.85 -4.81 -2.57
CA GLN A 112 20.63 -5.59 -1.60
C GLN A 112 19.76 -6.21 -0.51
N THR A 113 18.64 -5.58 -0.16
CA THR A 113 17.74 -6.05 0.91
C THR A 113 16.80 -7.15 0.45
N VAL A 114 16.33 -7.09 -0.80
CA VAL A 114 15.29 -7.98 -1.32
C VAL A 114 15.89 -9.21 -1.99
N ASP A 115 15.16 -10.33 -1.93
CA ASP A 115 15.48 -11.51 -2.72
C ASP A 115 15.70 -11.17 -4.19
N TYR A 116 16.80 -11.70 -4.72
CA TYR A 116 17.23 -11.53 -6.09
C TYR A 116 16.12 -11.73 -7.14
N SER A 117 15.26 -12.73 -6.96
CA SER A 117 14.20 -13.06 -7.92
C SER A 117 13.14 -11.96 -8.05
N VAL A 118 12.92 -11.18 -6.99
CA VAL A 118 12.00 -10.03 -7.00
C VAL A 118 12.64 -8.89 -7.78
N SER A 119 13.91 -8.58 -7.49
CA SER A 119 14.70 -7.56 -8.19
C SER A 119 14.78 -7.84 -9.69
N LEU A 120 15.08 -9.09 -10.08
CA LEU A 120 15.09 -9.50 -11.48
C LEU A 120 13.72 -9.31 -12.16
N ARG A 121 12.63 -9.72 -11.50
CA ARG A 121 11.28 -9.56 -12.07
C ARG A 121 10.93 -8.08 -12.26
N ARG A 122 11.29 -7.21 -11.32
CA ARG A 122 11.12 -5.74 -11.45
C ARG A 122 11.91 -5.18 -12.63
N ALA A 123 13.17 -5.60 -12.80
CA ALA A 123 14.00 -5.21 -13.93
C ALA A 123 13.45 -5.69 -15.28
N ILE A 124 12.98 -6.94 -15.36
CA ILE A 124 12.32 -7.51 -16.55
C ILE A 124 11.06 -6.73 -16.90
N TRP A 125 10.24 -6.40 -15.90
CA TRP A 125 9.03 -5.62 -16.09
C TRP A 125 9.36 -4.23 -16.66
N LEU A 126 10.34 -3.51 -16.10
CA LEU A 126 10.78 -2.21 -16.61
C LEU A 126 11.30 -2.32 -18.05
N LYS A 127 12.10 -3.34 -18.36
CA LYS A 127 12.58 -3.60 -19.73
C LYS A 127 11.44 -3.77 -20.73
N GLN A 128 10.42 -4.56 -20.37
CA GLN A 128 9.28 -4.81 -21.23
C GLN A 128 8.43 -3.56 -21.42
N MET A 129 8.12 -2.85 -20.34
CA MET A 129 7.22 -1.70 -20.37
C MET A 129 7.84 -0.48 -21.04
N THR A 130 9.15 -0.24 -20.84
CA THR A 130 9.87 0.83 -21.55
C THR A 130 9.95 0.56 -23.05
N LYS A 131 10.21 -0.69 -23.46
CA LYS A 131 10.21 -1.08 -24.89
C LYS A 131 8.85 -0.83 -25.55
N GLN A 132 7.77 -0.94 -24.79
CA GLN A 132 6.40 -0.71 -25.25
C GLN A 132 5.97 0.77 -25.16
N GLY A 133 6.82 1.69 -24.70
CA GLY A 133 6.44 3.09 -24.47
C GLY A 133 5.29 3.21 -23.47
N ARG A 134 5.21 2.31 -22.48
CA ARG A 134 4.05 2.24 -21.60
C ARG A 134 3.95 3.51 -20.75
N THR A 135 2.77 4.14 -20.79
CA THR A 135 2.41 5.18 -19.83
C THR A 135 2.14 4.57 -18.45
N VAL A 136 2.76 5.17 -17.43
CA VAL A 136 2.51 4.89 -16.02
C VAL A 136 1.99 6.16 -15.34
N CYS A 137 1.22 6.01 -14.27
CA CYS A 137 0.75 7.12 -13.46
C CYS A 137 1.20 6.98 -12.02
N TRP A 138 1.21 8.09 -11.29
CA TRP A 138 1.56 8.15 -9.87
C TRP A 138 0.80 9.27 -9.16
N PRO A 139 0.56 9.14 -7.85
CA PRO A 139 -0.13 10.18 -7.09
C PRO A 139 0.74 11.43 -6.93
N ASP A 140 0.18 12.62 -7.13
CA ASP A 140 0.91 13.89 -7.00
C ASP A 140 1.29 14.21 -5.55
N ARG A 141 0.49 13.69 -4.62
CA ARG A 141 0.62 13.80 -3.16
C ARG A 141 0.27 12.43 -2.54
N PRO A 142 1.22 11.47 -2.56
CA PRO A 142 1.01 10.17 -1.97
C PRO A 142 0.60 10.29 -0.48
N ASP A 143 -0.26 9.39 -0.02
CA ASP A 143 -0.67 9.26 1.38
C ASP A 143 0.23 8.30 2.17
N PHE A 144 1.44 8.04 1.68
CA PHE A 144 2.43 7.22 2.34
C PHE A 144 3.81 7.82 2.11
N THR A 145 4.78 7.26 2.81
CA THR A 145 6.20 7.59 2.70
C THR A 145 6.99 6.33 2.34
N PRO A 146 8.22 6.45 1.84
CA PRO A 146 9.06 5.28 1.58
C PRO A 146 9.22 4.35 2.78
N ASP A 147 9.29 4.93 4.00
CA ASP A 147 9.44 4.19 5.25
C ASP A 147 8.25 3.27 5.57
N ASP A 148 7.09 3.46 4.94
CA ASP A 148 5.93 2.59 5.15
C ASP A 148 6.11 1.23 4.44
N PHE A 149 7.18 1.08 3.65
CA PHE A 149 7.62 -0.17 3.04
C PHE A 149 8.95 -0.61 3.64
N GLN A 150 9.21 -1.92 3.61
CA GLN A 150 10.50 -2.46 4.05
C GLN A 150 11.67 -2.03 3.16
N GLU A 151 11.38 -1.59 1.93
CA GLU A 151 12.36 -1.29 0.89
C GLU A 151 11.76 -0.41 -0.21
N PHE A 152 12.62 0.34 -0.90
CA PHE A 152 12.19 1.37 -1.84
C PHE A 152 11.52 0.82 -3.11
N GLY A 153 11.87 -0.37 -3.60
CA GLY A 153 11.18 -0.99 -4.74
C GLY A 153 9.71 -1.30 -4.46
N GLY A 154 9.35 -1.51 -3.19
CA GLY A 154 7.97 -1.64 -2.73
C GLY A 154 7.22 -0.33 -2.80
N THR A 155 7.91 0.75 -2.43
CA THR A 155 7.42 2.13 -2.61
C THR A 155 7.18 2.42 -4.09
N LEU A 156 8.11 2.06 -4.98
CA LEU A 156 7.92 2.20 -6.43
C LEU A 156 6.72 1.40 -6.92
N ALA A 157 6.55 0.15 -6.46
CA ALA A 157 5.42 -0.69 -6.86
C ALA A 157 4.07 -0.16 -6.37
N ALA A 158 4.04 0.53 -5.24
CA ALA A 158 2.85 1.21 -4.73
C ALA A 158 2.55 2.52 -5.47
N LEU A 159 3.59 3.27 -5.86
CA LEU A 159 3.44 4.54 -6.56
C LEU A 159 3.06 4.38 -8.03
N LEU A 160 3.64 3.40 -8.72
CA LEU A 160 3.42 3.18 -10.15
C LEU A 160 2.11 2.41 -10.37
N VAL A 161 1.12 3.12 -10.87
CA VAL A 161 -0.23 2.61 -11.14
C VAL A 161 -0.61 2.76 -12.61
N GLN A 162 -1.61 2.01 -13.03
CA GLN A 162 -2.13 2.06 -14.38
C GLN A 162 -2.86 3.40 -14.64
N PRO A 163 -2.82 3.91 -15.89
CA PRO A 163 -3.75 4.96 -16.33
C PRO A 163 -5.21 4.56 -16.10
N VAL A 164 -6.12 5.54 -15.96
CA VAL A 164 -7.56 5.24 -15.83
C VAL A 164 -7.99 4.54 -17.11
N ALA A 165 -8.60 3.36 -16.99
CA ALA A 165 -9.41 2.83 -18.06
C ALA A 165 -10.73 3.59 -18.06
N SER A 166 -11.10 4.20 -19.18
CA SER A 166 -12.28 5.08 -19.34
C SER A 166 -13.64 4.43 -19.00
N VAL A 167 -13.68 3.13 -18.68
CA VAL A 167 -14.92 2.33 -18.65
C VAL A 167 -15.32 1.85 -17.25
N ASN A 168 -14.40 1.81 -16.27
CA ASN A 168 -14.69 1.27 -14.94
C ASN A 168 -14.26 2.24 -13.83
N ASP A 169 -15.12 3.23 -13.59
CA ASP A 169 -14.90 4.38 -12.70
C ASP A 169 -15.08 4.02 -11.22
N THR A 170 -14.31 3.06 -10.72
CA THR A 170 -14.27 2.78 -9.27
C THR A 170 -13.44 3.83 -8.51
N GLY A 171 -12.87 4.82 -9.21
CA GLY A 171 -11.94 5.81 -8.64
C GLY A 171 -10.60 5.23 -8.15
N ILE A 172 -10.47 3.90 -8.08
CA ILE A 172 -9.27 3.20 -7.59
C ILE A 172 -8.33 2.94 -8.75
N ARG A 173 -7.11 3.46 -8.64
CA ARG A 173 -6.05 3.12 -9.58
C ARG A 173 -5.58 1.68 -9.35
N ARG A 174 -5.50 0.89 -10.42
CA ARG A 174 -4.99 -0.49 -10.35
C ARG A 174 -3.47 -0.49 -10.43
N ARG A 175 -2.82 -1.41 -9.71
CA ARG A 175 -1.37 -1.63 -9.83
C ARG A 175 -1.04 -2.45 -11.09
N TYR A 176 0.22 -2.52 -11.45
CA TYR A 176 0.70 -3.52 -12.40
C TYR A 176 0.94 -4.83 -11.67
N GLN A 177 0.07 -5.84 -11.87
CA GLN A 177 0.19 -7.11 -11.14
C GLN A 177 1.51 -7.85 -11.42
N ASN A 178 2.03 -7.71 -12.64
CA ASN A 178 3.32 -8.26 -13.06
C ASN A 178 4.53 -7.49 -12.53
N PHE A 179 4.34 -6.33 -11.88
CA PHE A 179 5.39 -5.62 -11.17
C PHE A 179 5.38 -6.07 -9.70
N PRO A 180 6.41 -6.81 -9.23
CA PRO A 180 6.38 -7.39 -7.89
C PRO A 180 6.16 -6.34 -6.79
N PRO A 181 5.17 -6.52 -5.91
CA PRO A 181 4.93 -5.61 -4.79
C PRO A 181 6.08 -5.69 -3.78
N GLY A 182 6.13 -4.72 -2.86
CA GLY A 182 6.95 -4.82 -1.65
C GLY A 182 6.10 -5.07 -0.42
N PHE A 183 6.76 -5.38 0.68
CA PHE A 183 6.13 -5.59 1.98
C PHE A 183 6.01 -4.28 2.75
N LEU A 184 4.95 -4.17 3.55
CA LEU A 184 4.78 -3.07 4.49
C LEU A 184 5.77 -3.21 5.66
N ALA A 185 6.23 -2.07 6.17
CA ALA A 185 7.06 -2.03 7.37
C ALA A 185 6.25 -2.51 8.59
N ARG A 186 6.77 -3.48 9.35
CA ARG A 186 6.06 -4.12 10.47
C ARG A 186 5.87 -3.20 11.68
N ASN A 187 6.90 -2.45 12.03
CA ASN A 187 6.96 -1.65 13.26
C ASN A 187 6.47 -0.21 13.05
N ARG A 188 5.45 -0.04 12.20
CA ARG A 188 4.89 1.27 11.84
C ARG A 188 3.37 1.22 11.83
N VAL A 189 2.78 2.37 12.13
CA VAL A 189 1.34 2.57 12.01
C VAL A 189 1.02 3.04 10.60
N HIS A 190 0.20 2.26 9.89
CA HIS A 190 -0.28 2.57 8.57
C HIS A 190 -1.72 3.06 8.64
N TYR A 191 -2.04 4.18 8.00
CA TYR A 191 -3.40 4.73 8.03
C TYR A 191 -4.08 4.58 6.67
N ILE A 192 -5.39 4.31 6.71
CA ILE A 192 -6.33 4.53 5.62
C ILE A 192 -7.21 5.71 5.99
N TYR A 193 -7.32 6.71 5.11
CA TYR A 193 -8.21 7.85 5.32
C TYR A 193 -8.70 8.47 4.00
N LYS A 194 -9.56 9.50 4.07
CA LYS A 194 -10.27 10.13 2.94
C LYS A 194 -9.41 10.49 1.72
N ALA A 195 -8.11 10.68 1.92
CA ALA A 195 -7.17 10.96 0.84
C ALA A 195 -6.90 9.73 -0.03
N THR A 196 -6.85 8.54 0.57
CA THR A 196 -6.18 7.38 -0.03
C THR A 196 -6.86 6.89 -1.30
N TYR A 197 -8.17 7.07 -1.42
CA TYR A 197 -8.97 6.78 -2.60
C TYR A 197 -10.27 7.58 -2.52
N ASP A 198 -11.08 7.57 -3.57
CA ASP A 198 -12.41 8.16 -3.55
C ASP A 198 -13.34 7.29 -2.68
N PHE A 199 -13.64 7.75 -1.46
CA PHE A 199 -14.44 7.00 -0.50
C PHE A 199 -15.84 6.67 -1.02
N ASN A 200 -16.43 7.55 -1.83
CA ASN A 200 -17.76 7.32 -2.39
C ASN A 200 -17.72 6.24 -3.46
N ALA A 201 -16.70 6.26 -4.32
CA ALA A 201 -16.51 5.24 -5.35
C ALA A 201 -16.14 3.87 -4.75
N VAL A 202 -15.40 3.86 -3.64
CA VAL A 202 -15.13 2.61 -2.89
C VAL A 202 -16.39 2.13 -2.17
N TRP A 203 -17.14 3.04 -1.56
CA TRP A 203 -18.39 2.69 -0.90
C TRP A 203 -19.41 2.13 -1.88
N SER A 204 -19.51 2.63 -3.12
CA SER A 204 -20.44 2.07 -4.11
C SER A 204 -20.13 0.62 -4.50
N MET A 205 -18.92 0.14 -4.23
CA MET A 205 -18.53 -1.26 -4.45
C MET A 205 -18.84 -2.19 -3.28
N HIS A 206 -19.34 -1.69 -2.15
CA HIS A 206 -19.46 -2.48 -0.92
C HIS A 206 -20.32 -3.75 -1.10
N GLU A 207 -21.35 -3.70 -1.95
CA GLU A 207 -22.22 -4.86 -2.24
C GLU A 207 -21.47 -6.04 -2.87
N ASN A 208 -20.36 -5.79 -3.57
CA ASN A 208 -19.49 -6.83 -4.11
C ASN A 208 -18.76 -7.62 -3.01
N TRP A 209 -18.63 -7.04 -1.81
CA TRP A 209 -17.89 -7.62 -0.69
C TRP A 209 -18.80 -8.10 0.43
N ARG A 210 -19.87 -7.34 0.69
CA ARG A 210 -20.88 -7.62 1.72
C ARG A 210 -22.25 -7.22 1.20
N HIS A 211 -23.16 -8.18 1.07
CA HIS A 211 -24.54 -7.95 0.67
C HIS A 211 -25.51 -8.59 1.68
N TYR A 212 -26.73 -8.06 1.75
CA TYR A 212 -27.79 -8.57 2.60
C TYR A 212 -28.82 -9.30 1.76
N GLY A 213 -29.05 -10.58 2.06
CA GLY A 213 -30.12 -11.35 1.43
C GLY A 213 -31.51 -11.00 1.99
N ILE A 214 -32.54 -11.69 1.50
CA ILE A 214 -33.95 -11.49 1.90
C ILE A 214 -34.16 -11.62 3.42
N ILE A 215 -33.35 -12.45 4.09
CA ILE A 215 -33.42 -12.70 5.54
C ILE A 215 -32.63 -11.69 6.40
N GLY A 216 -32.01 -10.68 5.78
CA GLY A 216 -31.25 -9.63 6.47
C GLY A 216 -29.93 -10.08 7.09
N LEU A 217 -29.48 -11.33 6.86
CA LEU A 217 -28.16 -11.79 7.27
C LEU A 217 -27.11 -11.34 6.24
N PRO A 218 -25.94 -10.83 6.71
CA PRO A 218 -24.87 -10.46 5.81
C PRO A 218 -24.21 -11.70 5.20
N SER A 219 -24.01 -11.65 3.88
CA SER A 219 -23.23 -12.60 3.11
C SER A 219 -21.98 -11.89 2.59
N TYR A 220 -20.85 -12.59 2.62
CA TYR A 220 -19.53 -12.01 2.34
C TYR A 220 -18.88 -12.72 1.15
N ALA A 221 -18.17 -11.95 0.32
CA ALA A 221 -17.27 -12.53 -0.65
C ALA A 221 -16.17 -13.35 0.04
N SER A 222 -15.69 -14.40 -0.63
CA SER A 222 -14.69 -15.30 -0.03
C SER A 222 -13.39 -14.57 0.32
N LEU A 223 -12.66 -15.08 1.32
CA LEU A 223 -11.35 -14.53 1.70
C LEU A 223 -10.39 -14.40 0.50
N GLN A 224 -10.37 -15.42 -0.37
CA GLN A 224 -9.53 -15.41 -1.56
C GLN A 224 -9.97 -14.33 -2.55
N THR A 225 -11.27 -14.21 -2.81
CA THR A 225 -11.83 -13.14 -3.66
C THR A 225 -11.44 -11.76 -3.15
N MET A 226 -11.52 -11.53 -1.84
CA MET A 226 -11.13 -10.26 -1.23
C MET A 226 -9.62 -9.98 -1.40
N ARG A 227 -8.78 -11.00 -1.17
CA ARG A 227 -7.32 -10.88 -1.38
C ARG A 227 -6.98 -10.56 -2.82
N ASP A 228 -7.62 -11.24 -3.77
CA ASP A 228 -7.38 -11.03 -5.20
C ASP A 228 -7.82 -9.63 -5.63
N GLU A 229 -8.98 -9.16 -5.15
CA GLU A 229 -9.47 -7.80 -5.41
C GLU A 229 -8.51 -6.75 -4.88
N PHE A 230 -8.17 -6.78 -3.59
CA PHE A 230 -7.22 -5.82 -3.00
C PHE A 230 -5.80 -5.99 -3.55
N ASP A 231 -5.45 -7.17 -4.06
CA ASP A 231 -4.19 -7.36 -4.75
C ASP A 231 -4.12 -6.53 -6.04
N THR A 232 -5.24 -6.20 -6.67
CA THR A 232 -5.21 -5.36 -7.88
C THR A 232 -5.10 -3.86 -7.60
N TRP A 233 -5.35 -3.42 -6.36
CA TRP A 233 -5.37 -2.00 -5.99
C TRP A 233 -3.94 -1.42 -5.92
N GLY A 234 -3.79 -0.21 -6.45
CA GLY A 234 -2.58 0.60 -6.36
C GLY A 234 -2.42 1.28 -5.00
N GLY A 235 -1.26 1.92 -4.80
CA GLY A 235 -0.93 2.58 -3.54
C GLY A 235 -0.68 1.62 -2.39
N ARG A 236 -0.55 2.19 -1.18
CA ARG A 236 -0.34 1.42 0.05
C ARG A 236 -1.61 0.66 0.47
N VAL A 237 -2.80 1.21 0.24
CA VAL A 237 -4.05 0.61 0.72
C VAL A 237 -4.30 -0.79 0.20
N GLY A 238 -4.06 -1.04 -1.09
CA GLY A 238 -4.25 -2.37 -1.65
C GLY A 238 -3.41 -3.41 -0.92
N ARG A 239 -2.13 -3.09 -0.66
CA ARG A 239 -1.22 -3.95 0.11
C ARG A 239 -1.69 -4.16 1.52
N LEU A 240 -2.14 -3.09 2.17
CA LEU A 240 -2.54 -3.09 3.55
C LEU A 240 -3.79 -3.93 3.76
N LEU A 241 -4.84 -3.72 2.95
CA LEU A 241 -6.06 -4.52 3.03
C LEU A 241 -5.79 -5.96 2.66
N MET A 242 -5.03 -6.23 1.59
CA MET A 242 -4.67 -7.59 1.19
C MET A 242 -3.91 -8.34 2.31
N ALA A 243 -2.91 -7.70 2.93
CA ALA A 243 -2.15 -8.27 4.04
C ALA A 243 -2.98 -8.45 5.31
N ALA A 244 -4.00 -7.60 5.48
CA ALA A 244 -4.92 -7.65 6.60
C ALA A 244 -6.01 -8.71 6.45
N MET A 245 -6.38 -9.13 5.23
CA MET A 245 -7.32 -10.22 4.99
C MET A 245 -6.68 -11.56 5.39
N ARG A 246 -6.93 -12.03 6.61
CA ARG A 246 -6.42 -13.30 7.15
C ARG A 246 -7.57 -14.23 7.55
N ALA A 247 -7.30 -15.54 7.54
CA ALA A 247 -8.27 -16.51 8.05
C ALA A 247 -8.35 -16.43 9.58
N GLU A 248 -7.18 -16.27 10.21
CA GLU A 248 -6.99 -16.18 11.65
C GLU A 248 -6.11 -14.97 11.96
N TYR A 249 -6.32 -14.40 13.13
CA TYR A 249 -5.66 -13.19 13.59
C TYR A 249 -5.00 -13.46 14.93
N GLU A 250 -3.81 -12.90 15.11
CA GLU A 250 -3.05 -12.92 16.36
C GLU A 250 -2.74 -11.47 16.75
N CYS A 251 -2.58 -11.22 18.06
CA CYS A 251 -2.24 -9.90 18.56
C CYS A 251 -0.72 -9.76 18.71
N ASP A 252 -0.09 -9.07 17.76
CA ASP A 252 1.36 -8.78 17.80
C ASP A 252 1.72 -7.59 18.72
N TYR A 253 0.73 -6.89 19.29
CA TYR A 253 0.97 -5.71 20.13
C TYR A 253 1.29 -6.10 21.58
N HIS A 254 2.42 -5.60 22.12
CA HIS A 254 2.91 -6.02 23.44
C HIS A 254 1.97 -5.70 24.61
N ARG A 255 1.04 -4.75 24.47
CA ARG A 255 0.06 -4.40 25.52
C ARG A 255 -1.26 -5.16 25.41
N GLY A 256 -1.34 -6.11 24.48
CA GLY A 256 -2.54 -6.90 24.23
C GLY A 256 -3.56 -6.17 23.35
N CYS A 257 -4.55 -6.96 22.89
CA CYS A 257 -5.62 -6.48 22.02
C CYS A 257 -6.99 -6.68 22.67
N VAL A 258 -7.94 -5.86 22.26
CA VAL A 258 -9.36 -5.99 22.61
C VAL A 258 -10.11 -6.73 21.50
N TYR A 259 -11.19 -7.40 21.88
CA TYR A 259 -12.08 -8.11 20.95
C TYR A 259 -13.20 -7.24 20.36
N ASP A 260 -13.38 -6.02 20.88
CA ASP A 260 -14.32 -5.04 20.36
C ASP A 260 -13.56 -3.81 19.88
N PRO A 261 -13.87 -3.27 18.69
CA PRO A 261 -13.18 -2.10 18.16
C PRO A 261 -13.44 -0.86 19.02
N ARG A 262 -12.36 -0.25 19.53
CA ARG A 262 -12.39 0.96 20.36
C ARG A 262 -11.31 1.92 19.92
N MET A 263 -11.59 3.22 19.97
CA MET A 263 -10.61 4.25 19.64
C MET A 263 -9.38 4.15 20.54
N GLY A 264 -8.19 4.14 19.94
CA GLY A 264 -6.93 4.13 20.68
C GLY A 264 -6.52 2.79 21.27
N LEU A 265 -7.31 1.73 21.09
CA LEU A 265 -7.01 0.38 21.56
C LEU A 265 -6.74 -0.55 20.37
N ALA A 266 -5.74 -1.41 20.51
CA ALA A 266 -5.42 -2.42 19.50
C ALA A 266 -6.57 -3.43 19.40
N TYR A 267 -7.24 -3.48 18.26
CA TYR A 267 -8.31 -4.43 17.99
C TYR A 267 -7.78 -5.65 17.22
N GLN A 268 -8.15 -6.85 17.68
CA GLN A 268 -7.88 -8.11 17.00
C GLN A 268 -9.21 -8.67 16.44
N PRO A 269 -9.42 -8.64 15.12
CA PRO A 269 -10.58 -9.26 14.50
C PRO A 269 -10.61 -10.77 14.74
N TRP A 270 -11.79 -11.38 14.83
CA TRP A 270 -11.87 -12.84 14.89
C TRP A 270 -11.69 -13.50 13.51
N ASP A 271 -12.07 -12.80 12.43
CA ASP A 271 -11.93 -13.22 11.04
C ASP A 271 -11.89 -12.01 10.09
N TYR A 272 -11.70 -12.27 8.80
CA TYR A 272 -11.66 -11.20 7.79
C TYR A 272 -13.00 -10.47 7.61
N LYS A 273 -14.12 -11.07 8.02
CA LYS A 273 -15.45 -10.45 7.90
C LYS A 273 -15.60 -9.34 8.92
N ALA A 274 -15.18 -9.58 10.17
CA ALA A 274 -15.11 -8.55 11.21
C ALA A 274 -14.20 -7.39 10.79
N LEU A 275 -13.05 -7.69 10.18
CA LEU A 275 -12.17 -6.66 9.64
C LEU A 275 -12.84 -5.86 8.52
N LEU A 276 -13.50 -6.55 7.58
CA LEU A 276 -14.22 -5.92 6.48
C LEU A 276 -15.33 -5.01 7.01
N ASP A 277 -16.10 -5.46 7.99
CA ASP A 277 -17.17 -4.68 8.61
C ASP A 277 -16.64 -3.41 9.27
N LEU A 278 -15.51 -3.50 9.98
CA LEU A 278 -14.87 -2.32 10.59
C LEU A 278 -14.36 -1.34 9.53
N TRP A 279 -13.75 -1.84 8.45
CA TRP A 279 -13.28 -0.98 7.36
C TRP A 279 -14.45 -0.31 6.61
N LEU A 280 -15.52 -1.05 6.33
CA LEU A 280 -16.76 -0.49 5.76
C LEU A 280 -17.39 0.54 6.69
N TYR A 281 -17.41 0.30 8.00
CA TYR A 281 -17.84 1.30 8.97
C TYR A 281 -16.98 2.57 8.92
N CYS A 282 -15.66 2.42 8.80
CA CYS A 282 -14.76 3.57 8.67
C CYS A 282 -14.95 4.34 7.36
N LEU A 283 -15.25 3.63 6.28
CA LEU A 283 -15.60 4.20 4.98
C LEU A 283 -16.87 5.04 5.07
N SER A 284 -17.96 4.49 5.62
CA SER A 284 -19.25 5.18 5.71
C SER A 284 -19.20 6.42 6.60
N ASN A 285 -18.38 6.38 7.66
CA ASN A 285 -18.25 7.48 8.61
C ASN A 285 -17.09 8.43 8.30
N ILE A 286 -16.30 8.15 7.25
CA ILE A 286 -15.11 8.91 6.89
C ILE A 286 -14.17 9.04 8.11
N THR A 287 -13.95 7.93 8.82
CA THR A 287 -13.04 7.87 9.98
C THR A 287 -11.71 7.21 9.60
N PRO A 288 -10.57 7.67 10.14
CA PRO A 288 -9.30 7.05 9.85
C PRO A 288 -9.21 5.66 10.49
N LEU A 289 -8.71 4.68 9.74
CA LEU A 289 -8.44 3.33 10.24
C LEU A 289 -6.94 3.08 10.22
N ALA A 290 -6.39 2.71 11.38
CA ALA A 290 -4.98 2.38 11.54
C ALA A 290 -4.75 0.87 11.49
N PHE A 291 -3.59 0.47 10.97
CA PHE A 291 -3.12 -0.90 10.92
C PHE A 291 -1.67 -0.97 11.40
N THR A 292 -1.34 -1.99 12.18
CA THR A 292 0.04 -2.37 12.51
C THR A 292 0.26 -3.84 12.16
N PHE A 293 1.48 -4.20 11.78
CA PHE A 293 1.86 -5.57 11.38
C PHE A 293 2.98 -6.11 12.29
N GLY A 294 2.87 -5.77 13.57
CA GLY A 294 3.94 -5.86 14.56
C GLY A 294 3.76 -4.83 15.67
N ASP A 295 4.73 -4.80 16.57
CA ASP A 295 4.72 -3.91 17.71
C ASP A 295 5.06 -2.46 17.35
N VAL A 296 4.42 -1.51 18.04
CA VAL A 296 4.66 -0.07 17.84
C VAL A 296 4.85 0.65 19.17
N GLN A 297 5.81 1.57 19.21
CA GLN A 297 6.10 2.34 20.43
C GLN A 297 4.99 3.32 20.77
N LYS A 298 4.46 4.01 19.74
CA LYS A 298 3.40 5.01 19.89
C LYS A 298 2.10 4.47 19.29
N PRO A 299 1.09 4.10 20.12
CA PRO A 299 -0.18 3.62 19.60
C PRO A 299 -0.93 4.74 18.86
N PRO A 300 -1.69 4.41 17.81
CA PRO A 300 -2.64 5.35 17.19
C PRO A 300 -3.76 5.72 18.17
N ASN A 301 -4.36 6.89 17.99
CA ASN A 301 -5.53 7.35 18.75
C ASN A 301 -6.85 7.19 17.99
N THR A 302 -6.89 6.29 17.00
CA THR A 302 -8.07 6.02 16.17
C THR A 302 -8.48 4.54 16.24
N LEU A 303 -9.50 4.12 15.49
CA LEU A 303 -9.80 2.71 15.27
C LEU A 303 -8.55 2.04 14.69
N TRP A 304 -8.11 0.96 15.31
CA TRP A 304 -6.81 0.39 15.06
C TRP A 304 -6.85 -1.13 15.07
N ILE A 305 -6.48 -1.74 13.95
CA ILE A 305 -6.30 -3.18 13.83
C ILE A 305 -4.82 -3.53 14.06
N SER A 306 -4.53 -4.43 14.98
CA SER A 306 -3.19 -4.97 15.19
C SER A 306 -3.09 -6.40 14.64
N LEU A 307 -2.06 -6.64 13.82
CA LEU A 307 -1.84 -7.86 13.03
C LEU A 307 -0.39 -8.33 13.08
#